data_AF-U2TC83-F1
#
_entry.id   AF-U2TC83-F1
#
_cell.length_a   1.000
_cell.length_b   1.000
_cell.length_c   1.000
_cell.angle_alpha   90.00
_cell.angle_beta   90.00
_cell.angle_gamma   90.00
#
_symmetry.space_group_name_H-M   'P 1'
#
loop_
_entity.id
_entity.type
_entity.pdbx_description
1 polymer ?
#
loop_
_entity_poly.entity_id
_entity_poly.type
_entity_poly.pdbx_seq_one_letter_code
_entity_poly.pdbx_strand_id
1 'polypeptide(L)' 'AGIALADDGADLFGGRFELLLPDEQAEYATGPRTGVSGAGGGGAFPWRYWLPGDPTVSPYKRHPKSDD' A
#
# COMPACT_ATOMS: atom_id res chain seq x y z
N ALA A 1 16.80 -15.31 3.77
CA ALA A 1 15.37 -15.70 3.73
C ALA A 1 14.54 -14.42 3.62
N GLY A 2 13.37 -14.46 2.99
CA GLY A 2 12.48 -13.29 2.87
C GLY A 2 11.60 -13.08 4.10
N ILE A 3 10.55 -12.26 3.95
CA ILE A 3 9.49 -12.08 4.95
C ILE A 3 8.63 -13.35 4.98
N ALA A 4 8.42 -13.92 6.17
CA ALA A 4 7.66 -15.15 6.39
C ALA A 4 6.43 -14.91 7.30
N LEU A 5 5.51 -15.86 7.34
CA LEU A 5 4.32 -15.77 8.21
C LEU A 5 4.67 -15.64 9.71
N ALA A 6 5.80 -16.21 10.13
CA ALA A 6 6.30 -16.09 11.50
C ALA A 6 6.76 -14.66 11.87
N ASP A 7 6.82 -13.75 10.90
CA ASP A 7 7.16 -12.34 11.11
C ASP A 7 5.93 -11.49 11.47
N ASP A 8 4.74 -12.09 11.53
CA ASP A 8 3.54 -11.40 12.00
C ASP A 8 3.71 -10.92 13.44
N GLY A 9 3.37 -9.65 13.69
CA GLY A 9 3.58 -8.98 14.97
C GLY A 9 5.04 -8.68 15.33
N ALA A 10 6.00 -8.92 14.44
CA ALA A 10 7.39 -8.58 14.69
C ALA A 10 7.59 -7.07 14.88
N ASP A 11 8.47 -6.71 15.83
CA ASP A 11 8.83 -5.33 16.08
C ASP A 11 9.68 -4.79 14.92
N LEU A 12 9.17 -3.76 14.24
CA LEU A 12 9.86 -3.06 13.15
C LEU A 12 11.15 -2.39 13.61
N PHE A 13 11.29 -2.09 14.91
CA PHE A 13 12.48 -1.46 15.49
C PHE A 13 13.34 -2.44 16.30
N GLY A 14 12.96 -3.72 16.35
CA GLY A 14 13.65 -4.77 17.11
C GLY A 14 14.88 -5.38 16.42
N GLY A 15 15.35 -4.78 15.31
CA GLY A 15 16.58 -5.17 14.61
C GLY A 15 16.45 -6.27 13.55
N ARG A 16 15.27 -6.86 13.35
CA ARG A 16 15.00 -7.78 12.21
C ARG A 16 14.75 -7.02 10.90
N PHE A 17 14.13 -5.85 11.02
CA PHE A 17 13.77 -4.96 9.93
C PHE A 17 14.32 -3.57 10.23
N GLU A 18 14.47 -2.77 9.17
CA GLU A 18 14.84 -1.37 9.29
C GLU A 18 13.96 -0.56 8.33
N LEU A 19 13.51 0.60 8.79
CA LEU A 19 12.80 1.58 7.98
C LEU A 19 13.67 2.84 7.89
N LEU A 20 14.23 3.08 6.71
CA LEU A 20 15.04 4.26 6.43
C LEU A 20 14.13 5.37 5.90
N LEU A 21 14.22 6.56 6.49
CA LEU A 21 13.52 7.74 5.99
C LEU A 21 14.27 8.29 4.78
N PRO A 22 13.58 8.67 3.69
CA PRO A 22 14.20 9.37 2.59
C PRO A 22 14.53 10.82 3.00
N ASP A 23 15.54 11.39 2.36
CA ASP A 23 15.92 12.80 2.58
C ASP A 23 14.87 13.78 2.03
N GLU A 24 14.13 13.36 1.00
CA GLU A 24 13.10 14.17 0.33
C GLU A 24 11.76 13.43 0.28
N GLN A 25 10.68 14.19 0.39
CA GLN A 25 9.34 13.68 0.20
C GLN A 25 9.01 13.58 -1.30
N ALA A 26 8.67 12.38 -1.77
CA ALA A 26 8.25 12.19 -3.15
C ALA A 26 6.81 12.70 -3.39
N GLU A 27 6.55 13.15 -4.63
CA GLU A 27 5.19 13.39 -5.08
C GLU A 27 4.38 12.09 -5.05
N TYR A 28 3.12 12.19 -4.63
CA TYR A 28 2.23 11.03 -4.53
C TYR A 28 0.85 11.34 -5.11
N ALA A 29 0.19 10.30 -5.59
CA ALA A 29 -1.23 10.29 -5.90
C ALA A 29 -1.98 9.36 -4.94
N THR A 30 -3.30 9.54 -4.84
CA THR A 30 -4.17 8.72 -3.98
C THR A 30 -5.44 8.28 -4.69
N GLY A 31 -6.06 7.23 -4.19
CA GLY A 31 -7.26 6.66 -4.79
C GLY A 31 -7.72 5.35 -4.14
N PRO A 32 -8.70 4.68 -4.77
CA PRO A 32 -9.31 3.49 -4.17
C PRO A 32 -8.34 2.32 -4.03
N ARG A 33 -8.63 1.43 -3.09
CA ARG A 33 -7.76 0.29 -2.78
C ARG A 33 -7.95 -0.86 -3.78
N THR A 34 -6.85 -1.51 -4.13
CA THR A 34 -6.86 -2.70 -4.99
C THR A 34 -7.56 -3.87 -4.31
N GLY A 35 -8.49 -4.53 -5.00
CA GLY A 35 -9.10 -5.79 -4.55
C GLY A 35 -10.02 -5.70 -3.32
N VAL A 36 -10.36 -4.49 -2.84
CA VAL A 36 -11.25 -4.30 -1.70
C VAL A 36 -12.70 -4.12 -2.17
N SER A 37 -13.65 -4.80 -1.52
CA SER A 37 -15.09 -4.70 -1.82
C SER A 37 -15.79 -3.64 -0.97
N GLY A 38 -17.03 -3.31 -1.34
CA GLY A 38 -17.88 -2.33 -0.65
C GLY A 38 -17.33 -0.91 -0.74
N ALA A 39 -17.80 -0.05 0.16
CA ALA A 39 -17.40 1.34 0.27
C ALA A 39 -15.89 1.48 0.42
N GLY A 40 -15.26 0.57 1.18
CA GLY A 40 -13.82 0.55 1.40
C GLY A 40 -12.98 0.39 0.12
N GLY A 41 -13.58 -0.15 -0.95
CA GLY A 41 -12.95 -0.26 -2.27
C GLY A 41 -13.16 0.94 -3.17
N GLY A 42 -14.05 1.86 -2.81
CA GLY A 42 -14.43 3.01 -3.61
C GLY A 42 -13.67 4.29 -3.25
N GLY A 43 -13.98 5.36 -3.97
CA GLY A 43 -13.44 6.71 -3.80
C GLY A 43 -13.82 7.38 -2.48
N ALA A 44 -14.83 6.87 -1.76
CA ALA A 44 -15.11 7.29 -0.38
C ALA A 44 -13.93 6.99 0.59
N PHE A 45 -13.08 6.01 0.26
CA PHE A 45 -11.92 5.61 1.06
C PHE A 45 -10.64 5.52 0.20
N PRO A 46 -10.06 6.67 -0.20
CA PRO A 46 -8.94 6.73 -1.13
C PRO A 46 -7.59 6.44 -0.44
N TRP A 47 -7.49 5.27 0.20
CA TRP A 47 -6.37 4.91 1.09
C TRP A 47 -5.24 4.14 0.40
N ARG A 48 -5.23 4.09 -0.94
CA ARG A 48 -4.06 3.66 -1.70
C ARG A 48 -3.25 4.89 -2.09
N TYR A 49 -1.97 4.90 -1.76
CA TYR A 49 -1.00 5.95 -2.10
C TYR A 49 0.05 5.35 -3.04
N TRP A 50 0.51 6.11 -4.05
CA TRP A 50 1.55 5.65 -4.98
C TRP A 50 2.32 6.80 -5.63
N LEU A 51 3.49 6.50 -6.18
CA LEU A 51 4.33 7.41 -6.95
C LEU A 51 3.84 7.49 -8.41
N PRO A 52 3.40 8.65 -8.92
CA PRO A 52 2.93 8.78 -10.30
C PRO A 52 4.02 8.42 -11.32
N GLY A 53 3.70 7.57 -12.30
CA GLY A 53 4.62 7.19 -13.38
C GLY A 53 5.75 6.24 -13.01
N ASP A 54 5.92 5.90 -11.73
CA ASP A 54 6.97 4.98 -11.28
C ASP A 54 6.67 3.54 -11.76
N PRO A 55 7.61 2.88 -12.49
CA PRO A 55 7.38 1.57 -13.08
C PRO A 55 7.30 0.42 -12.04
N THR A 56 7.67 0.68 -10.79
CA THR A 56 7.59 -0.30 -9.70
C THR A 56 6.21 -0.34 -9.05
N VAL A 57 5.35 0.65 -9.33
CA VAL A 57 3.98 0.68 -8.80
C VAL A 57 3.18 -0.47 -9.41
N SER A 58 2.69 -1.36 -8.54
CA SER A 58 1.84 -2.47 -8.96
C SER A 58 0.56 -1.98 -9.64
N PRO A 59 0.07 -2.68 -10.69
CA PRO A 59 -1.16 -2.30 -11.38
C PRO A 59 -2.37 -2.20 -10.45
N TYR A 60 -3.22 -1.21 -10.68
CA TYR A 60 -4.49 -1.11 -9.97
C TYR A 60 -5.48 -2.17 -10.48
N LYS A 61 -6.14 -2.88 -9.56
CA LYS A 61 -7.20 -3.84 -9.87
C LYS A 61 -8.40 -3.62 -8.95
N ARG A 62 -9.47 -3.03 -9.49
CA ARG A 62 -10.74 -2.83 -8.78
C ARG A 62 -11.38 -4.18 -8.43
N HIS A 63 -11.95 -4.29 -7.23
CA HIS A 63 -12.80 -5.43 -6.90
C HIS A 63 -14.15 -5.32 -7.63
N PRO A 64 -14.76 -6.40 -8.16
CA PRO A 64 -16.04 -6.32 -8.88
C PRO A 64 -17.17 -5.67 -8.06
N LYS A 65 -17.18 -5.92 -6.74
CA LYS A 65 -18.17 -5.40 -5.78
C LYS A 65 -17.69 -4.17 -4.98
N SER A 66 -16.86 -3.30 -5.56
CA SER A 66 -16.58 -1.99 -4.95
C SER A 66 -17.79 -1.06 -5.12
N ASP A 67 -18.05 -0.18 -4.16
CA ASP A 67 -19.18 0.77 -4.20
C ASP A 67 -18.95 1.94 -5.20
N ASP A 68 -17.72 2.09 -5.72
CA ASP A 68 -17.37 2.87 -6.93
C ASP A 68 -16.55 2.04 -7.89
#